data_AF-A0A2U8PDA2-F1
#
_entry.id   AF-A0A2U8PDA2-F1
#
_cell.length_a   1.000
_cell.length_b   1.000
_cell.length_c   1.000
_cell.angle_alpha   90.00
_cell.angle_beta   90.00
_cell.angle_gamma   90.00
#
_symmetry.space_group_name_H-M   'P 1'
#
loop_
_entity.id
_entity.type
_entity.pdbx_description
1 polymer ?
#
loop_
_entity_poly.entity_id
_entity_poly.type
_entity_poly.pdbx_seq_one_letter_code
_entity_poly.pdbx_strand_id
1 'polypeptide(L)'
;MNKMANLTQGNARRPTQRALELASEWLYLIFDRANKLGGWSRPHISSTEDGEIVFEWWRQRRNLTLYFGDDGPEYIEVWGPNIDDDMRSGELTNWSFSTAWLRLQS
;
A
#
# COMPACT_ATOMS: atom_id res chain seq x y z
N MET A 1 25.50 -31.84 -20.66
CA MET A 1 25.38 -31.13 -19.35
C MET A 1 24.91 -29.71 -19.68
N ASN A 2 23.62 -29.38 -19.52
CA ASN A 2 23.02 -28.66 -18.36
C ASN A 2 23.90 -27.50 -17.88
N LYS A 3 23.45 -26.25 -17.72
CA LYS A 3 22.17 -25.73 -17.22
C LYS A 3 22.19 -24.20 -17.48
N MET A 4 21.10 -23.62 -17.97
CA MET A 4 20.66 -22.25 -17.68
C MET A 4 19.27 -22.14 -18.32
N ALA A 5 18.33 -22.93 -17.80
CA ALA A 5 17.38 -22.49 -16.78
C ALA A 5 16.45 -21.42 -17.37
N ASN A 6 15.28 -21.91 -17.79
CA ASN A 6 14.05 -21.15 -17.93
C ASN A 6 14.03 -19.98 -16.95
N LEU A 7 13.93 -18.76 -17.48
CA LEU A 7 13.31 -17.65 -16.78
C LEU A 7 11.85 -18.08 -16.58
N THR A 8 11.59 -18.81 -15.50
CA THR A 8 10.24 -19.07 -15.04
C THR A 8 9.58 -17.71 -14.91
N GLN A 9 8.54 -17.48 -15.71
CA GLN A 9 7.50 -16.51 -15.36
C GLN A 9 7.24 -16.69 -13.86
N GLY A 10 7.54 -15.66 -13.08
CA GLY A 10 7.45 -15.74 -11.62
C GLY A 10 6.07 -16.25 -11.23
N ASN A 11 6.01 -17.15 -10.26
CA ASN A 11 4.77 -17.68 -9.70
C ASN A 11 3.94 -16.60 -8.95
N ALA A 12 4.14 -15.31 -9.25
CA ALA A 12 3.39 -14.22 -8.65
C ALA A 12 1.90 -14.45 -8.92
N ARG A 13 1.15 -14.55 -7.82
CA ARG A 13 -0.29 -14.74 -7.88
C ARG A 13 -0.91 -13.48 -8.45
N ARG A 14 -1.84 -13.65 -9.39
CA ARG A 14 -2.63 -12.52 -9.88
C ARG A 14 -3.54 -12.03 -8.76
N PRO A 15 -3.76 -10.72 -8.62
CA PRO A 15 -4.74 -10.22 -7.69
C PRO A 15 -6.11 -10.85 -7.88
N THR A 16 -6.75 -11.18 -6.76
CA THR A 16 -8.10 -11.71 -6.76
C THR A 16 -9.09 -10.61 -7.17
N GLN A 17 -10.29 -11.03 -7.58
CA GLN A 17 -11.38 -10.09 -7.86
C GLN A 17 -11.70 -9.24 -6.62
N ARG A 18 -11.67 -9.85 -5.42
CA ARG A 18 -11.89 -9.17 -4.15
C ARG A 18 -10.83 -8.11 -3.86
N ALA A 19 -9.55 -8.43 -4.07
CA ALA A 19 -8.46 -7.46 -3.92
C ALA A 19 -8.63 -6.26 -4.87
N LEU A 20 -9.01 -6.50 -6.13
CA LEU A 20 -9.30 -5.45 -7.12
C LEU A 20 -10.48 -4.56 -6.70
N GLU A 21 -11.56 -5.16 -6.19
CA GLU A 21 -12.74 -4.45 -5.70
C GLU A 21 -12.39 -3.58 -4.50
N LEU A 22 -11.72 -4.14 -3.48
CA LEU A 22 -11.27 -3.40 -2.31
C LEU A 22 -10.34 -2.24 -2.69
N ALA A 23 -9.33 -2.48 -3.51
CA ALA A 23 -8.40 -1.44 -3.94
C ALA A 23 -9.12 -0.31 -4.70
N SER A 24 -10.09 -0.66 -5.55
CA SER A 24 -10.87 0.32 -6.31
C SER A 24 -11.77 1.16 -5.43
N GLU A 25 -12.50 0.53 -4.51
CA GLU A 25 -13.36 1.20 -3.53
C GLU A 25 -12.54 2.16 -2.65
N TRP A 26 -11.43 1.67 -2.10
CA TRP A 26 -10.56 2.48 -1.27
C TRP A 26 -9.91 3.62 -2.03
N LEU A 27 -9.51 3.43 -3.29
CA LEU A 27 -8.91 4.50 -4.10
C LEU A 27 -9.82 5.73 -4.17
N TYR A 28 -11.13 5.55 -4.36
CA TYR A 28 -12.08 6.66 -4.36
C TYR A 28 -12.21 7.33 -2.99
N LEU A 29 -12.32 6.52 -1.92
CA LEU A 29 -12.46 7.02 -0.56
C LEU A 29 -11.23 7.82 -0.11
N ILE A 30 -10.03 7.30 -0.36
CA ILE A 30 -8.78 7.94 0.03
C ILE A 30 -8.46 9.15 -0.84
N PHE A 31 -8.87 9.16 -2.12
CA PHE A 31 -8.71 10.32 -3.00
C PHE A 31 -9.49 11.53 -2.45
N ASP A 32 -10.78 11.36 -2.17
CA ASP A 32 -11.61 12.43 -1.59
C ASP A 32 -11.04 12.92 -0.25
N ARG A 33 -10.66 11.99 0.61
CA ARG A 33 -10.12 12.27 1.94
C ARG A 33 -8.76 12.98 1.88
N ALA A 34 -7.85 12.54 1.03
CA ALA A 34 -6.53 13.17 0.85
C ALA A 34 -6.67 14.62 0.33
N ASN A 35 -7.57 14.86 -0.62
CA ASN A 35 -7.85 16.21 -1.10
C ASN A 35 -8.32 17.15 0.02
N LYS A 36 -9.11 16.64 0.97
CA LYS A 36 -9.55 17.42 2.15
C LYS A 36 -8.44 17.66 3.19
N LEU A 37 -7.37 16.85 3.18
CA LEU A 37 -6.34 16.82 4.23
C LEU A 37 -4.97 17.37 3.81
N GLY A 38 -4.88 18.02 2.65
CA GLY A 38 -3.62 18.61 2.17
C GLY A 38 -3.33 18.39 0.69
N GLY A 39 -4.21 17.70 -0.02
CA GLY A 39 -4.10 17.45 -1.45
C GLY A 39 -3.78 15.99 -1.76
N TRP A 40 -4.15 15.55 -2.95
CA TRP A 40 -3.86 14.22 -3.45
C TRP A 40 -2.49 14.15 -4.15
N SER A 41 -1.74 13.08 -3.91
CA SER A 41 -0.66 12.65 -4.78
C SER A 41 -0.95 11.24 -5.27
N ARG A 42 -0.64 10.95 -6.53
CA ARG A 42 -0.91 9.65 -7.13
C ARG A 42 0.00 8.59 -6.49
N PRO A 43 -0.52 7.46 -5.99
CA PRO A 43 0.31 6.39 -5.47
C PRO A 43 1.11 5.72 -6.59
N HIS A 44 2.24 5.13 -6.22
CA HIS A 44 2.76 4.00 -6.98
C HIS A 44 1.88 2.79 -6.71
N ILE A 45 1.50 2.08 -7.78
CA ILE A 45 0.60 0.93 -7.71
C ILE A 45 1.35 -0.28 -8.22
N SER A 46 1.43 -1.31 -7.38
CA SER A 46 2.09 -2.58 -7.69
C SER A 46 1.26 -3.75 -7.15
N SER A 47 1.76 -4.98 -7.31
CA SER A 47 1.17 -6.17 -6.71
C SER A 47 2.23 -7.01 -6.03
N THR A 48 1.89 -7.64 -4.90
CA THR A 48 2.78 -8.58 -4.19
C THR A 48 2.82 -9.95 -4.87
N GLU A 49 3.77 -10.80 -4.48
CA GLU A 49 3.82 -12.19 -4.95
C GLU A 49 2.59 -13.00 -4.53
N ASP A 50 1.94 -12.60 -3.43
CA ASP A 50 0.72 -13.22 -2.90
C ASP A 50 -0.57 -12.71 -3.59
N GLY A 51 -0.45 -11.75 -4.50
CA GLY A 51 -1.57 -11.19 -5.26
C GLY A 51 -2.32 -10.08 -4.54
N GLU A 52 -1.70 -9.41 -3.57
CA GLU A 52 -2.27 -8.19 -3.02
C GLU A 52 -2.01 -7.02 -3.96
N ILE A 53 -2.89 -6.03 -3.96
CA ILE A 53 -2.65 -4.75 -4.61
C ILE A 53 -2.02 -3.82 -3.59
N VAL A 54 -0.99 -3.09 -3.99
CA VAL A 54 -0.24 -2.20 -3.11
C VAL A 54 -0.34 -0.77 -3.62
N PHE A 55 -0.70 0.16 -2.74
CA PHE A 55 -0.58 1.60 -3.00
C PHE A 55 0.52 2.18 -2.11
N GLU A 56 1.51 2.85 -2.72
CA GLU A 56 2.64 3.42 -2.00
C GLU A 56 2.81 4.91 -2.26
N TRP A 57 3.12 5.64 -1.19
CA TRP A 57 3.51 7.04 -1.23
C TRP A 57 4.78 7.27 -0.44
N TRP A 58 5.72 7.99 -1.05
CA TRP A 58 6.96 8.39 -0.39
C TRP A 58 7.06 9.91 -0.27
N ARG A 59 7.58 10.36 0.87
CA ARG A 59 7.99 11.75 1.06
C ARG A 59 9.27 11.79 1.90
N GLN A 60 10.39 12.13 1.25
CA GLN A 60 11.71 12.07 1.89
C GLN A 60 12.00 10.68 2.47
N ARG A 61 12.14 10.56 3.80
CA ARG A 61 12.38 9.29 4.53
C ARG A 61 11.09 8.62 5.03
N ARG A 62 9.94 9.16 4.65
CA ARG A 62 8.62 8.70 5.08
C ARG A 62 7.94 7.88 3.98
N ASN A 63 7.37 6.73 4.33
CA ASN A 63 6.56 5.89 3.45
C ASN A 63 5.19 5.59 4.09
N LEU A 64 4.12 5.68 3.30
CA LEU A 64 2.84 5.06 3.58
C LEU A 64 2.57 4.01 2.51
N THR A 65 2.41 2.76 2.93
CA THR A 65 2.03 1.64 2.08
C THR A 65 0.67 1.10 2.52
N LEU A 66 -0.24 0.90 1.57
CA LEU A 66 -1.53 0.26 1.77
C LEU A 66 -1.58 -1.05 0.99
N TYR A 67 -2.09 -2.09 1.62
CA TYR A 67 -2.23 -3.44 1.04
C TYR A 67 -3.71 -3.78 0.93
N PHE A 68 -4.09 -4.39 -0.20
CA PHE A 68 -5.45 -4.86 -0.47
C PHE A 68 -5.39 -6.33 -0.86
N GLY A 69 -5.66 -7.20 0.11
CA GLY A 69 -5.75 -8.65 -0.05
C GLY A 69 -7.16 -9.18 0.20
N ASP A 70 -7.29 -10.51 0.26
CA ASP A 70 -8.59 -11.16 0.54
C ASP A 70 -9.06 -10.94 1.99
N ASP A 71 -8.12 -10.81 2.93
CA ASP A 71 -8.40 -10.68 4.37
C ASP A 71 -8.85 -9.27 4.77
N GLY A 72 -8.67 -8.29 3.88
CA GLY A 72 -9.06 -6.91 4.10
C GLY A 72 -7.96 -5.94 3.74
N PRO A 73 -8.22 -4.64 3.92
CA PRO A 73 -7.24 -3.60 3.65
C PRO A 73 -6.37 -3.33 4.90
N GLU A 74 -5.06 -3.23 4.70
CA GLU A 74 -4.09 -2.98 5.76
C GLU A 74 -3.16 -1.82 5.38
N TYR A 75 -2.46 -1.27 6.36
CA TYR A 75 -1.43 -0.25 6.12
C TYR A 75 -0.16 -0.50 6.91
N ILE A 76 0.93 0.03 6.38
CA ILE A 76 2.20 0.21 7.06
C ILE A 76 2.67 1.64 6.81
N GLU A 77 3.04 2.35 7.88
CA GLU A 77 3.75 3.60 7.81
C GLU A 77 5.17 3.45 8.36
N VAL A 78 6.15 4.07 7.71
CA VAL A 78 7.56 4.08 8.11
C VAL A 78 8.07 5.50 8.06
N TRP A 79 8.38 6.10 9.21
CA TRP A 79 8.73 7.52 9.36
C TRP A 79 10.19 7.82 9.66
N GLY A 80 11.01 6.78 9.78
CA GLY A 80 12.38 6.87 10.22
C GLY A 80 13.01 5.48 10.37
N PRO A 81 14.29 5.43 10.74
CA PRO A 81 15.04 4.18 10.81
C PRO A 81 14.73 3.34 12.06
N ASN A 82 14.08 3.92 13.08
CA ASN A 82 13.77 3.18 14.31
C ASN A 82 12.46 2.42 14.14
N ILE A 83 12.54 1.10 14.00
CA ILE A 83 11.35 0.26 13.76
C ILE A 83 10.32 0.31 14.89
N ASP A 84 10.75 0.52 16.13
CA ASP A 84 9.86 0.48 17.30
C ASP A 84 9.03 1.77 17.43
N ASP A 85 9.62 2.91 17.06
CA ASP A 85 9.02 4.23 17.25
C ASP A 85 8.49 4.85 15.95
N ASP A 86 9.13 4.52 14.83
CA ASP A 86 8.88 5.14 13.53
C ASP A 86 8.07 4.23 12.58
N MET A 87 7.75 2.99 12.96
CA MET A 87 6.90 2.11 12.17
C MET A 87 5.57 1.85 12.86
N ARG A 88 4.47 1.91 12.11
CA ARG A 88 3.15 1.46 12.58
C ARG A 88 2.45 0.69 11.48
N SER A 89 1.67 -0.31 11.87
CA SER A 89 0.83 -1.06 10.96
C SER A 89 -0.50 -1.40 11.60
N GLY A 90 -1.45 -1.81 10.77
CA GLY A 90 -2.74 -2.31 11.23
C GLY A 90 -3.80 -2.28 10.14
N GLU A 91 -5.05 -2.47 10.54
CA GLU A 91 -6.20 -2.39 9.64
C GLU A 91 -6.37 -0.98 9.08
N LEU A 92 -6.62 -0.90 7.77
CA LEU A 92 -6.92 0.35 7.11
C LEU A 92 -8.38 0.74 7.38
N THR A 93 -8.52 1.77 8.20
CA THR A 93 -9.77 2.50 8.44
C THR A 93 -9.67 3.94 7.94
N ASN A 94 -10.82 4.59 7.75
CA ASN A 94 -10.88 6.03 7.46
C ASN A 94 -10.04 6.88 8.43
N TRP A 95 -10.03 6.52 9.71
CA TRP A 95 -9.27 7.21 10.75
C TRP A 95 -7.76 6.97 10.62
N SER A 96 -7.35 5.71 10.46
CA SER A 96 -5.95 5.35 10.29
C SER A 96 -5.35 6.00 9.04
N PHE A 97 -6.07 5.99 7.91
CA PHE A 97 -5.64 6.67 6.69
C PHE A 97 -5.48 8.17 6.92
N SER A 98 -6.47 8.83 7.52
CA SER A 98 -6.37 10.28 7.78
C SER A 98 -5.16 10.63 8.64
N THR A 99 -4.90 9.85 9.67
CA THR A 99 -3.78 10.06 10.58
C THR A 99 -2.45 9.86 9.86
N ALA A 100 -2.29 8.74 9.15
CA ALA A 100 -1.09 8.43 8.39
C ALA A 100 -0.83 9.47 7.28
N TRP A 101 -1.89 9.89 6.57
CA TRP A 101 -1.81 10.88 5.50
C TRP A 101 -1.33 12.23 6.02
N LEU A 102 -1.94 12.76 7.09
CA LEU A 102 -1.51 14.02 7.69
C LEU A 102 -0.04 13.97 8.14
N ARG A 103 0.39 12.84 8.71
CA ARG A 103 1.80 12.64 9.09
C ARG A 103 2.71 12.61 7.87
N LEU A 104 2.32 11.93 6.79
CA LEU A 104 3.08 11.96 5.54
C LEU A 104 3.20 13.39 4.98
N GLN A 105 2.15 14.22 5.10
CA GLN A 105 2.11 15.61 4.60
C GLN A 105 2.75 16.66 5.52
N SER A 106 3.10 16.33 6.76
CA SER A 106 3.88 17.21 7.65
C SER A 106 5.37 17.20 7.32
#